data_AF-A0A8T5LCV9-F1
#
_entry.id   AF-A0A8T5LCV9-F1
#
_cell.length_a   1.000
_cell.length_b   1.000
_cell.length_c   1.000
_cell.angle_alpha   90.00
_cell.angle_beta   90.00
_cell.angle_gamma   90.00
#
_symmetry.space_group_name_H-M   'P 1'
#
loop_
_entity.id
_entity.type
_entity.pdbx_description
1 polymer ?
#
loop_
_entity_poly.entity_id
_entity_poly.type
_entity_poly.pdbx_seq_one_letter_code
_entity_poly.pdbx_strand_id
1 'polypeptide(L)' 'MKRDPLEIIEQILNALECGRPQSMNELAKETGMHNITIRRYVKIIERVRKEPQIEVIKTSHSVILRIRK' A
#
# COMPACT_ATOMS: atom_id res chain seq x y z
N MET A 1 0.50 -19.78 -10.04
CA MET A 1 0.05 -18.71 -10.96
C MET A 1 0.59 -17.39 -10.44
N LYS A 2 1.10 -16.51 -11.32
CA LYS A 2 1.43 -15.13 -10.92
C LYS A 2 0.10 -14.43 -10.61
N ARG A 3 -0.03 -13.79 -9.45
CA ARG A 3 -1.20 -12.94 -9.14
C ARG A 3 -1.28 -11.79 -10.15
N ASP A 4 -2.48 -11.42 -10.56
CA ASP A 4 -2.70 -10.32 -11.49
C ASP A 4 -2.24 -9.01 -10.82
N PRO A 5 -1.37 -8.20 -11.46
CA PRO A 5 -0.98 -6.89 -10.96
C PRO A 5 -2.17 -5.98 -10.60
N LEU A 6 -3.29 -6.07 -11.33
CA LEU A 6 -4.48 -5.25 -11.05
C LEU A 6 -5.16 -5.68 -9.75
N GLU A 7 -5.31 -6.98 -9.52
CA GLU A 7 -5.85 -7.50 -8.24
C GLU A 7 -5.00 -7.05 -7.05
N ILE A 8 -3.68 -7.02 -7.20
CA ILE A 8 -2.77 -6.58 -6.13
C ILE A 8 -2.96 -5.09 -5.85
N ILE A 9 -3.07 -4.27 -6.90
CA ILE A 9 -3.31 -2.83 -6.77
C ILE A 9 -4.66 -2.58 -6.08
N GLU A 10 -5.69 -3.32 -6.45
CA GLU A 10 -7.02 -3.24 -5.84
C GLU A 10 -6.98 -3.63 -4.36
N GLN A 11 -6.27 -4.70 -3.99
CA GLN A 11 -6.07 -5.07 -2.58
C GLN A 11 -5.37 -3.98 -1.77
N ILE A 12 -4.29 -3.41 -2.31
CA ILE A 12 -3.57 -2.31 -1.65
C ILE A 12 -4.48 -1.09 -1.49
N LEU A 13 -5.24 -0.74 -2.54
CA LEU A 13 -6.18 0.38 -2.49
C LEU A 13 -7.25 0.18 -1.43
N ASN A 14 -7.91 -0.97 -1.42
CA ASN A 14 -8.94 -1.30 -0.42
C ASN A 14 -8.37 -1.23 1.00
N ALA A 15 -7.18 -1.78 1.23
CA ALA A 15 -6.53 -1.72 2.53
C ALA A 15 -6.24 -0.28 3.00
N LEU A 16 -5.88 0.61 2.08
CA LEU A 16 -5.63 2.03 2.36
C LEU A 16 -6.93 2.83 2.55
N GLU A 17 -7.98 2.53 1.78
CA GLU A 17 -9.29 3.20 1.83
C GLU A 17 -10.13 2.83 3.04
N CYS A 18 -9.90 1.66 3.65
CA CYS A 18 -10.49 1.27 4.92
C CYS A 18 -10.21 2.27 6.07
N GLY A 19 -9.33 3.28 5.86
CA GLY A 19 -9.10 4.38 6.78
C GLY A 19 -8.25 4.01 8.00
N ARG A 20 -7.85 2.74 8.10
CA ARG A 20 -6.92 2.25 9.11
C ARG A 20 -5.48 2.38 8.57
N PRO A 21 -4.53 2.93 9.35
CA PRO A 21 -3.12 2.86 8.98
C PRO A 21 -2.66 1.41 8.84
N GLN A 22 -1.99 1.09 7.75
CA GLN A 22 -1.50 -0.26 7.42
C GLN A 22 0.01 -0.24 7.33
N SER A 23 0.69 -1.20 7.96
CA SER A 23 2.12 -1.37 7.77
C SER A 23 2.43 -2.08 6.46
N MET A 24 3.61 -1.80 5.90
CA MET A 24 4.13 -2.51 4.72
C MET A 24 4.18 -4.01 4.93
N ASN A 25 4.46 -4.46 6.16
CA ASN A 25 4.52 -5.88 6.50
C ASN A 25 3.12 -6.53 6.55
N GLU A 26 2.09 -5.80 7.00
CA GLU A 26 0.70 -6.27 6.94
C GLU A 26 0.27 -6.41 5.48
N LEU A 27 0.52 -5.39 4.65
CA LEU A 27 0.25 -5.44 3.21
C LEU A 27 1.01 -6.59 2.54
N ALA A 28 2.25 -6.87 2.94
CA ALA A 28 3.03 -7.98 2.39
C ALA A 28 2.43 -9.34 2.73
N LYS A 29 1.89 -9.49 3.93
CA LYS A 29 1.19 -10.71 4.34
C LYS A 29 -0.13 -10.88 3.58
N GLU A 30 -0.90 -9.81 3.43
CA GLU A 30 -2.19 -9.84 2.71
C GLU A 30 -2.00 -10.12 1.21
N THR A 31 -1.08 -9.39 0.58
CA THR A 31 -0.84 -9.47 -0.87
C THR A 31 0.10 -10.61 -1.26
N GLY A 32 0.80 -11.23 -0.31
CA GLY A 32 1.84 -12.24 -0.57
C GLY A 32 3.06 -11.68 -1.31
N MET A 33 3.23 -10.34 -1.33
CA MET A 33 4.27 -9.66 -2.09
C MET A 33 5.40 -9.17 -1.18
N HIS A 34 6.60 -9.06 -1.74
CA HIS A 34 7.71 -8.40 -1.04
C HIS A 34 7.46 -6.89 -0.89
N ASN A 35 7.92 -6.33 0.23
CA ASN A 35 7.84 -4.90 0.56
C ASN A 35 8.34 -3.99 -0.58
N ILE A 36 9.37 -4.40 -1.33
CA ILE A 36 9.88 -3.60 -2.45
C ILE A 36 8.86 -3.43 -3.57
N THR A 37 8.04 -4.46 -3.83
CA THR A 37 7.03 -4.44 -4.88
C THR A 37 5.81 -3.64 -4.45
N ILE A 38 5.36 -3.83 -3.21
CA ILE A 38 4.28 -3.02 -2.61
C ILE A 38 4.65 -1.54 -2.67
N ARG A 39 5.89 -1.19 -2.33
CA ARG A 39 6.38 0.19 -2.40
C ARG A 39 6.31 0.76 -3.82
N ARG A 40 6.55 -0.05 -4.85
CA ARG A 40 6.39 0.37 -6.26
C ARG A 40 4.91 0.61 -6.58
N TYR A 41 4.02 -0.29 -6.18
CA TYR A 41 2.59 -0.11 -6.42
C TYR A 41 2.00 1.09 -5.68
N VAL A 42 2.38 1.32 -4.43
CA VAL A 42 1.97 2.50 -3.66
C VAL A 42 2.37 3.80 -4.38
N LYS A 43 3.58 3.86 -4.92
CA LYS A 43 4.02 5.02 -5.74
C LYS A 43 3.22 5.18 -7.03
N ILE A 44 2.83 4.07 -7.67
CA ILE A 44 1.99 4.11 -8.88
C ILE A 44 0.60 4.66 -8.51
N ILE A 45 0.01 4.13 -7.43
CA ILE A 45 -1.28 4.58 -6.90
C ILE A 45 -1.24 6.08 -6.60
N GLU A 46 -0.23 6.54 -5.85
CA GLU A 46 -0.04 7.96 -5.52
C GLU A 46 0.04 8.84 -6.78
N ARG A 47 0.83 8.41 -7.78
CA ARG A 47 1.01 9.14 -9.04
C ARG A 47 -0.26 9.24 -9.87
N VAL A 48 -1.07 8.17 -9.91
CA VAL A 48 -2.29 8.11 -10.72
C VAL A 48 -3.43 8.85 -10.03
N ARG A 49 -3.62 8.59 -8.73
CA ARG A 49 -4.82 9.01 -8.00
C ARG A 49 -4.79 10.49 -7.64
N LYS A 50 -3.60 11.07 -7.40
CA LYS A 50 -3.34 12.45 -6.95
C LYS A 50 -3.96 12.81 -5.58
N GLU A 51 -5.19 12.39 -5.31
CA GLU A 51 -5.90 12.56 -4.03
C GLU A 51 -6.75 11.32 -3.69
N PRO A 52 -6.93 10.99 -2.40
CA PRO A 52 -6.24 11.57 -1.25
C PRO A 52 -4.77 11.12 -1.17
N GLN A 53 -3.93 11.95 -0.56
CA GLN A 53 -2.49 11.68 -0.49
C GLN A 53 -2.17 10.52 0.46
N ILE A 54 -1.21 9.69 0.06
CA ILE A 54 -0.71 8.60 0.91
C ILE A 54 0.42 9.16 1.77
N GLU A 55 0.19 9.20 3.07
CA GLU A 55 1.20 9.53 4.07
C GLU A 55 2.03 8.29 4.41
N VAL A 56 3.36 8.41 4.31
CA VAL A 56 4.32 7.36 4.64
C VAL A 56 5.04 7.70 5.93
N ILE A 57 4.68 7.01 7.02
CA ILE A 57 5.26 7.20 8.35
C ILE A 57 6.32 6.12 8.57
N LYS A 58 7.58 6.54 8.71
CA LYS A 58 8.68 5.62 9.02
C LYS A 58 8.91 5.58 10.53
N THR A 59 8.90 4.39 11.10
CA THR A 59 9.27 4.14 12.49
C THR A 59 10.57 3.33 12.55
N SER A 60 11.12 3.13 13.75
CA SER A 60 12.33 2.35 13.97
C SER A 60 12.20 0.89 13.50
N HIS A 61 10.97 0.36 13.43
CA HIS A 61 10.72 -1.05 13.17
C HIS A 61 9.79 -1.31 11.97
N SER A 62 9.15 -0.27 11.43
CA SER A 62 8.13 -0.44 10.39
C SER A 62 7.96 0.78 9.51
N VAL A 63 7.28 0.58 8.38
CA VAL A 63 6.80 1.65 7.51
C VAL A 63 5.29 1.53 7.48
N ILE A 64 4.61 2.59 7.91
CA ILE A 64 3.15 2.68 8.00
C ILE A 64 2.66 3.58 6.87
N LEU A 65 1.59 3.15 6.20
CA LEU A 65 0.88 3.87 5.16
C LEU A 65 -0.49 4.29 5.68
N ARG A 66 -0.85 5.55 5.45
CA ARG A 66 -2.15 6.12 5.85
C ARG A 66 -2.67 7.02 4.73
N ILE A 67 -3.97 6.98 4.47
CA ILE A 67 -4.61 8.01 3.63
C ILE A 67 -4.82 9.29 4.45
N ARG A 68 -4.33 10.42 3.94
CA ARG A 68 -4.57 11.75 4.50
C ARG A 68 -5.93 12.24 4.01
N LYS A 69 -6.92 12.28 4.90
CA LYS A 69 -8.22 12.89 4.66
C LYS A 69 -8.12 14.42 4.66
#